data_AF-A0A897N132-F1
#
_entry.id   AF-A0A897N132-F1
#
_cell.length_a   1.000
_cell.length_b   1.000
_cell.length_c   1.000
_cell.angle_alpha   90.00
_cell.angle_beta   90.00
_cell.angle_gamma   90.00
#
_symmetry.space_group_name_H-M   'P 1'
#
loop_
_entity.id
_entity.type
_entity.pdbx_description
1 polymer ?
#
loop_
_entity_poly.entity_id
_entity_poly.type
_entity_poly.pdbx_seq_one_letter_code
_entity_poly.pdbx_strand_id
1 'polypeptide(L)'
;MKVRGVSTVVDATLALLLVSASVFVVAFFLADDRPETNPGASDHVAEAVSVSTANVSYSLEPIVGHVDDVDFRDETYDEGVFRRQRHGSVAELIASSAMLNVTIEGRQLTKEGAVYSDAVEGALMEALTGTGYSAYVTARWQPYEGASITATETYGSPPPGDANVQLATLRVPSGVDPVAEAAEAEYMESYADGHEQAAGVLAEVIVERYFPASETQAAIEGQWFRRDLTLYRYLRLKAILNELDDGAGLIDSDDTYHNLDPDDEGNALSRNGANATKANAYLARGADGVTDFAGGADGLKQTIGADLEERYPDDEMASFADTSSIEDVVVTIRVWER
;
A
#
# COMPACT_ATOMS: atom_id res chain seq x y z
N MET A 1 49.52 76.12 15.52
CA MET A 1 49.49 74.95 14.62
C MET A 1 48.23 74.15 14.96
N LYS A 2 47.20 74.22 14.11
CA LYS A 2 45.88 73.60 14.29
C LYS A 2 45.88 72.22 13.66
N VAL A 3 45.85 71.16 14.46
CA VAL A 3 45.44 69.82 14.01
C VAL A 3 44.72 69.17 15.18
N ARG A 4 43.38 69.12 15.12
CA ARG A 4 42.48 68.24 15.90
C ARG A 4 41.05 68.71 15.66
N GLY A 5 40.30 67.97 14.85
CA GLY A 5 38.92 68.26 14.50
C GLY A 5 38.39 67.38 13.36
N VAL A 6 39.29 66.85 12.52
CA VAL A 6 38.92 65.96 11.40
C VAL A 6 38.68 64.51 11.87
N SER A 7 39.40 64.04 12.90
CA SER A 7 39.32 62.64 13.34
C SER A 7 38.01 62.28 14.05
N THR A 8 37.46 63.18 14.88
CA THR A 8 36.23 62.89 15.64
C THR A 8 34.98 62.93 14.78
N VAL A 9 34.94 63.79 13.76
CA VAL A 9 33.81 63.87 12.83
C VAL A 9 33.78 62.62 11.94
N VAL A 10 34.94 62.20 11.42
CA VAL A 10 35.05 60.99 10.61
C VAL A 10 34.65 59.74 11.42
N ASP A 11 35.12 59.65 12.66
CA ASP A 11 34.80 58.52 13.54
C ASP A 11 33.30 58.48 13.91
N ALA A 12 32.70 59.64 14.19
CA ALA A 12 31.26 59.75 14.43
C ALA A 12 30.42 59.39 13.18
N THR A 13 30.87 59.78 11.98
CA THR A 13 30.18 59.41 10.73
C THR A 13 30.30 57.93 10.41
N LEU A 14 31.47 57.31 10.67
CA LEU A 14 31.68 55.89 10.49
C LEU A 14 30.83 55.08 11.48
N ALA A 15 30.78 55.51 12.75
CA ALA A 15 29.94 54.89 13.77
C ALA A 15 28.46 54.97 13.40
N LEU A 16 27.97 56.13 12.94
CA LEU A 16 26.59 56.29 12.47
C LEU A 16 26.30 55.44 11.22
N LEU A 17 27.26 55.28 10.32
CA LEU A 17 27.11 54.43 9.13
C LEU A 17 27.05 52.94 9.52
N LEU A 18 27.88 52.50 10.46
CA LEU A 18 27.85 51.13 10.98
C LEU A 18 26.55 50.83 11.75
N VAL A 19 26.08 51.78 12.56
CA VAL A 19 24.80 51.61 13.28
C VAL A 19 23.63 51.56 12.30
N SER A 20 23.59 52.44 11.30
CA SER A 20 22.53 52.42 10.29
C SER A 20 22.59 51.17 9.41
N ALA A 21 23.79 50.70 9.03
CA ALA A 21 23.96 49.44 8.32
C ALA A 21 23.51 48.23 9.17
N SER A 22 23.86 48.19 10.45
CA SER A 22 23.40 47.14 11.37
C SER A 22 21.88 47.15 11.55
N VAL A 23 21.28 48.34 11.73
CA VAL A 23 19.81 48.47 11.80
C VAL A 23 19.17 48.03 10.48
N PHE A 24 19.78 48.33 9.34
CA PHE A 24 19.28 47.92 8.03
C PHE A 24 19.37 46.40 7.83
N VAL A 25 20.48 45.77 8.23
CA VAL A 25 20.64 44.30 8.20
C VAL A 25 19.62 43.63 9.13
N VAL A 26 19.46 44.14 10.35
CA VAL A 26 18.48 43.61 11.32
C VAL A 26 17.06 43.79 10.81
N ALA A 27 16.71 44.95 10.25
CA ALA A 27 15.40 45.20 9.66
C ALA A 27 15.15 44.35 8.40
N PHE A 28 16.16 44.09 7.57
CA PHE A 28 16.04 43.26 6.38
C PHE A 28 15.85 41.77 6.74
N PHE A 29 16.52 41.29 7.78
CA PHE A 29 16.34 39.92 8.29
C PHE A 29 15.04 39.74 9.08
N LEU A 30 14.56 40.79 9.77
CA LEU A 30 13.25 40.78 10.44
C LEU A 30 12.09 40.96 9.46
N ALA A 31 12.33 41.59 8.31
CA ALA A 31 11.37 41.72 7.21
C ALA A 31 11.42 40.54 6.23
N ASP A 32 12.33 39.57 6.44
CA ASP A 32 12.19 38.22 5.89
C ASP A 32 11.09 37.53 6.71
N ASP A 33 9.84 38.01 6.54
CA ASP A 33 8.61 37.39 7.00
C ASP A 33 8.47 36.06 6.24
N ARG A 34 9.29 35.07 6.59
CA ARG A 34 8.95 33.69 6.27
C ARG A 34 7.62 33.45 6.98
N PRO A 35 6.55 33.05 6.28
CA PRO A 35 5.24 32.87 6.90
C PRO A 35 5.40 32.00 8.14
N GLU A 36 5.09 32.57 9.30
CA GLU A 36 5.12 31.86 10.57
C GLU A 36 4.21 30.65 10.42
N THR A 37 4.83 29.49 10.33
CA THR A 37 4.16 28.24 10.02
C THR A 37 3.29 27.87 11.20
N ASN A 38 1.97 27.87 11.01
CA ASN A 38 1.00 27.60 12.07
C ASN A 38 1.31 26.24 12.72
N PRO A 39 1.76 26.18 13.99
CA PRO A 39 2.34 24.98 14.58
C PRO A 39 1.37 23.80 14.80
N GLY A 40 0.11 23.91 14.35
CA GLY A 40 -0.89 22.83 14.36
C GLY A 40 -1.53 22.54 12.99
N ALA A 41 -0.95 23.02 11.89
CA ALA A 41 -1.55 22.81 10.55
C ALA A 41 -1.59 21.33 10.16
N SER A 42 -0.50 20.60 10.41
CA SER A 42 -0.45 19.15 10.12
C SER A 42 -1.46 18.36 10.94
N ASP A 43 -1.60 18.70 12.22
CA ASP A 43 -2.55 18.04 13.13
C ASP A 43 -4.00 18.33 12.72
N HIS A 44 -4.30 19.58 12.34
CA HIS A 44 -5.62 19.96 11.86
C HIS A 44 -6.00 19.26 10.56
N VAL A 45 -5.08 19.15 9.61
CA VAL A 45 -5.31 18.41 8.36
C VAL A 45 -5.44 16.91 8.62
N ALA A 46 -4.60 16.34 9.49
CA ALA A 46 -4.68 14.93 9.86
C ALA A 46 -6.03 14.60 10.55
N GLU A 47 -6.51 15.50 11.41
CA GLU A 47 -7.83 15.40 12.03
C GLU A 47 -8.94 15.45 10.98
N ALA A 48 -8.87 16.40 10.03
CA ALA A 48 -9.84 16.50 8.94
C ALA A 48 -9.89 15.21 8.11
N VAL A 49 -8.75 14.67 7.69
CA VAL A 49 -8.66 13.40 6.93
C VAL A 49 -9.20 12.22 7.75
N SER A 50 -8.99 12.21 9.07
CA SER A 50 -9.43 11.11 9.93
C SER A 50 -10.93 11.12 10.22
N VAL A 51 -11.53 12.31 10.39
CA VAL A 51 -12.93 12.47 10.82
C VAL A 51 -13.89 12.66 9.64
N SER A 52 -13.42 13.18 8.50
CA SER A 52 -14.24 13.33 7.30
C SER A 52 -14.58 11.96 6.72
N THR A 53 -15.88 11.73 6.49
CA THR A 53 -16.39 10.52 5.84
C THR A 53 -16.86 10.84 4.43
N ALA A 54 -16.70 9.88 3.51
CA ALA A 54 -17.09 10.04 2.13
C ALA A 54 -17.73 8.77 1.56
N ASN A 55 -18.45 8.93 0.45
CA ASN A 55 -18.94 7.83 -0.37
C ASN A 55 -18.27 7.93 -1.73
N VAL A 56 -17.35 7.01 -2.03
CA VAL A 56 -16.64 6.98 -3.31
C VAL A 56 -17.29 5.95 -4.22
N SER A 57 -17.60 6.37 -5.45
CA SER A 57 -18.12 5.49 -6.50
C SER A 57 -17.09 5.38 -7.62
N TYR A 58 -16.84 4.16 -8.10
CA TYR A 58 -15.81 3.89 -9.11
C TYR A 58 -16.25 2.81 -10.10
N SER A 59 -15.68 2.93 -11.30
CA SER A 59 -15.84 2.07 -12.48
C SER A 59 -15.01 0.76 -12.39
N LEU A 60 -15.54 -0.44 -12.61
CA LEU A 60 -14.72 -1.64 -12.87
C LEU A 60 -14.55 -1.92 -14.37
N GLU A 61 -14.97 -1.07 -15.30
CA GLU A 61 -14.76 -1.35 -16.74
C GLU A 61 -13.28 -1.59 -17.12
N PRO A 62 -12.27 -0.97 -16.48
CA PRO A 62 -10.87 -1.20 -16.85
C PRO A 62 -10.33 -2.61 -16.61
N ILE A 63 -11.03 -3.50 -15.89
CA ILE A 63 -10.62 -4.90 -15.74
C ILE A 63 -11.04 -5.79 -16.93
N VAL A 64 -11.93 -5.31 -17.80
CA VAL A 64 -12.48 -6.08 -18.92
C VAL A 64 -11.39 -6.46 -19.93
N GLY A 65 -11.21 -7.76 -20.15
CA GLY A 65 -10.25 -8.30 -21.12
C GLY A 65 -8.80 -8.29 -20.66
N HIS A 66 -8.56 -8.30 -19.34
CA HIS A 66 -7.22 -8.34 -18.78
C HIS A 66 -6.74 -9.75 -18.39
N VAL A 67 -7.65 -10.70 -18.24
CA VAL A 67 -7.36 -12.12 -18.01
C VAL A 67 -8.11 -12.91 -19.07
N ASP A 68 -7.43 -13.82 -19.77
CA ASP A 68 -7.97 -14.50 -20.95
C ASP A 68 -9.13 -15.46 -20.60
N ASP A 69 -9.09 -16.09 -19.41
CA ASP A 69 -10.08 -17.08 -18.98
C ASP A 69 -11.34 -16.46 -18.32
N VAL A 70 -11.46 -15.12 -18.31
CA VAL A 70 -12.64 -14.43 -17.76
C VAL A 70 -13.20 -13.44 -18.77
N ASP A 71 -14.32 -13.82 -19.39
CA ASP A 71 -15.00 -12.97 -20.36
C ASP A 71 -16.05 -12.05 -19.71
N PHE A 72 -15.63 -10.83 -19.39
CA PHE A 72 -16.55 -9.76 -18.95
C PHE A 72 -17.35 -9.11 -20.09
N ARG A 73 -17.20 -9.56 -21.35
CA ARG A 73 -17.88 -8.99 -22.53
C ARG A 73 -19.18 -9.71 -22.89
N ASP A 74 -19.68 -10.58 -22.01
CA ASP A 74 -21.01 -11.17 -22.16
C ASP A 74 -22.05 -10.04 -22.28
N GLU A 75 -22.87 -10.07 -23.34
CA GLU A 75 -23.92 -9.08 -23.64
C GLU A 75 -24.98 -8.99 -22.53
N THR A 76 -24.94 -9.89 -21.55
CA THR A 76 -25.82 -9.87 -20.39
C THR A 76 -25.41 -8.89 -19.28
N TYR A 77 -24.23 -8.26 -19.37
CA TYR A 77 -23.80 -7.25 -18.40
C TYR A 77 -24.29 -5.84 -18.77
N ASP A 78 -25.13 -5.26 -17.91
CA ASP A 78 -25.45 -3.82 -17.95
C ASP A 78 -24.24 -3.02 -17.41
N GLU A 79 -23.96 -1.83 -17.96
CA GLU A 79 -22.92 -0.90 -17.47
C GLU A 79 -22.98 -0.69 -15.95
N GLY A 80 -24.19 -0.73 -15.35
CA GLY A 80 -24.39 -0.59 -13.92
C GLY A 80 -23.74 -1.69 -13.06
N VAL A 81 -23.47 -2.89 -13.61
CA VAL A 81 -22.90 -4.02 -12.84
C VAL A 81 -21.43 -3.82 -12.48
N PHE A 82 -20.72 -2.98 -13.23
CA PHE A 82 -19.32 -2.62 -12.98
C PHE A 82 -19.19 -1.54 -11.91
N ARG A 83 -20.25 -0.77 -11.65
CA ARG A 83 -20.20 0.30 -10.66
C ARG A 83 -20.04 -0.26 -9.26
N ARG A 84 -19.09 0.29 -8.50
CA ARG A 84 -18.85 -0.03 -7.10
C ARG A 84 -18.91 1.21 -6.25
N GLN A 85 -19.25 1.03 -4.98
CA GLN A 85 -19.29 2.08 -3.99
C GLN A 85 -18.60 1.59 -2.71
N ARG A 86 -17.82 2.46 -2.08
CA ARG A 86 -17.27 2.26 -0.74
C ARG A 86 -17.54 3.49 0.12
N HIS A 87 -17.75 3.26 1.40
CA HIS A 87 -17.98 4.27 2.42
C HIS A 87 -16.99 4.08 3.56
N GLY A 88 -16.46 5.17 4.09
CA GLY A 88 -15.52 5.16 5.21
C GLY A 88 -15.01 6.56 5.50
N SER A 89 -14.12 6.68 6.48
CA SER A 89 -13.31 7.90 6.63
C SER A 89 -12.37 8.07 5.45
N VAL A 90 -11.93 9.31 5.15
CA VAL A 90 -10.94 9.53 4.08
C VAL A 90 -9.65 8.77 4.36
N ALA A 91 -9.22 8.70 5.63
CA ALA A 91 -8.09 7.87 6.05
C ALA A 91 -8.27 6.38 5.70
N GLU A 92 -9.44 5.79 6.01
CA GLU A 92 -9.78 4.40 5.67
C GLU A 92 -9.86 4.17 4.16
N LEU A 93 -10.40 5.13 3.41
CA LEU A 93 -10.50 5.04 1.95
C LEU A 93 -9.11 5.06 1.30
N ILE A 94 -8.20 5.90 1.80
CA ILE A 94 -6.78 5.95 1.40
C ILE A 94 -6.09 4.61 1.71
N ALA A 95 -6.24 4.08 2.92
CA ALA A 95 -5.67 2.79 3.29
C ALA A 95 -6.22 1.64 2.43
N SER A 96 -7.54 1.62 2.21
CA SER A 96 -8.18 0.67 1.32
C SER A 96 -7.69 0.79 -0.13
N SER A 97 -7.29 1.99 -0.58
CA SER A 97 -6.77 2.20 -1.92
C SER A 97 -5.36 1.65 -2.06
N ALA A 98 -4.50 1.88 -1.06
CA ALA A 98 -3.19 1.25 -0.99
C ALA A 98 -3.33 -0.28 -1.04
N MET A 99 -4.22 -0.87 -0.25
CA MET A 99 -4.44 -2.32 -0.27
C MET A 99 -4.98 -2.84 -1.61
N LEU A 100 -5.67 -2.03 -2.42
CA LEU A 100 -6.09 -2.43 -3.76
C LEU A 100 -4.96 -2.27 -4.80
N ASN A 101 -3.91 -1.51 -4.51
CA ASN A 101 -2.74 -1.33 -5.38
C ASN A 101 -1.49 -2.03 -4.83
N VAL A 102 -1.68 -3.15 -4.11
CA VAL A 102 -0.55 -4.01 -3.74
C VAL A 102 0.12 -4.57 -4.98
N THR A 103 1.44 -4.61 -4.90
CA THR A 103 2.35 -5.20 -5.87
C THR A 103 3.14 -6.31 -5.20
N ILE A 104 3.45 -7.37 -5.95
CA ILE A 104 4.35 -8.44 -5.55
C ILE A 104 5.52 -8.39 -6.54
N GLU A 105 6.73 -8.09 -6.06
CA GLU A 105 7.88 -7.79 -6.92
C GLU A 105 7.56 -6.77 -8.03
N GLY A 106 6.84 -5.72 -7.68
CA GLY A 106 6.43 -4.66 -8.62
C GLY A 106 5.30 -5.05 -9.58
N ARG A 107 4.79 -6.28 -9.55
CA ARG A 107 3.63 -6.72 -10.35
C ARG A 107 2.33 -6.43 -9.61
N GLN A 108 1.50 -5.58 -10.21
CA GLN A 108 0.24 -5.15 -9.60
C GLN A 108 -0.79 -6.28 -9.52
N LEU A 109 -1.34 -6.48 -8.31
CA LEU A 109 -2.29 -7.56 -7.99
C LEU A 109 -3.66 -7.34 -8.64
N THR A 110 -4.11 -6.10 -8.80
CA THR A 110 -5.37 -5.80 -9.49
C THR A 110 -5.35 -4.44 -10.14
N LYS A 111 -6.04 -4.29 -11.28
CA LYS A 111 -6.23 -2.99 -11.94
C LYS A 111 -7.36 -2.16 -11.32
N GLU A 112 -8.15 -2.75 -10.42
CA GLU A 112 -9.25 -2.07 -9.72
C GLU A 112 -8.75 -0.85 -8.93
N GLY A 113 -7.57 -0.94 -8.33
CA GLY A 113 -7.06 0.08 -7.43
C GLY A 113 -6.75 1.41 -8.12
N ALA A 114 -6.38 1.42 -9.40
CA ALA A 114 -6.08 2.66 -10.12
C ALA A 114 -7.31 3.58 -10.23
N VAL A 115 -8.46 3.02 -10.63
CA VAL A 115 -9.72 3.79 -10.75
C VAL A 115 -10.26 4.18 -9.38
N TYR A 116 -10.07 3.30 -8.39
CA TYR A 116 -10.45 3.59 -7.03
C TYR A 116 -9.63 4.74 -6.44
N SER A 117 -8.33 4.81 -6.74
CA SER A 117 -7.43 5.86 -6.27
C SER A 117 -7.88 7.27 -6.70
N ASP A 118 -8.30 7.43 -7.97
CA ASP A 118 -8.84 8.70 -8.48
C ASP A 118 -10.09 9.14 -7.69
N ALA A 119 -11.00 8.21 -7.38
CA ALA A 119 -12.20 8.50 -6.60
C ALA A 119 -11.87 8.89 -5.14
N VAL A 120 -10.83 8.28 -4.56
CA VAL A 120 -10.32 8.62 -3.23
C VAL A 120 -9.63 9.98 -3.22
N GLU A 121 -8.89 10.35 -4.27
CA GLU A 121 -8.31 11.69 -4.38
C GLU A 121 -9.40 12.77 -4.35
N GLY A 122 -10.52 12.56 -5.06
CA GLY A 122 -11.68 13.45 -5.00
C GLY A 122 -12.22 13.63 -3.58
N ALA A 123 -12.37 12.54 -2.83
CA ALA A 123 -12.82 12.58 -1.43
C ALA A 123 -11.81 13.30 -0.51
N LEU A 124 -10.51 13.11 -0.74
CA LEU A 124 -9.46 13.84 -0.02
C LEU A 124 -9.55 15.34 -0.29
N MET A 125 -9.66 15.75 -1.55
CA MET A 125 -9.76 17.18 -1.92
C MET A 125 -11.00 17.84 -1.30
N GLU A 126 -12.12 17.11 -1.24
CA GLU A 126 -13.32 17.56 -0.55
C GLU A 126 -13.09 17.73 0.96
N ALA A 127 -12.46 16.75 1.63
CA ALA A 127 -12.14 16.85 3.06
C ALA A 127 -11.15 17.99 3.39
N LEU A 128 -10.23 18.29 2.47
CA LEU A 128 -9.31 19.42 2.62
C LEU A 128 -9.95 20.78 2.34
N THR A 129 -11.18 20.81 1.80
CA THR A 129 -11.88 22.06 1.51
C THR A 129 -12.23 22.79 2.80
N GLY A 130 -11.75 24.03 2.94
CA GLY A 130 -11.97 24.85 4.12
C GLY A 130 -10.87 24.78 5.18
N THR A 131 -9.89 23.88 5.05
CA THR A 131 -8.71 23.82 5.94
C THR A 131 -7.75 25.00 5.72
N GLY A 132 -7.75 25.57 4.51
CA GLY A 132 -6.82 26.64 4.11
C GLY A 132 -5.43 26.15 3.70
N TYR A 133 -5.16 24.85 3.75
CA TYR A 133 -3.86 24.26 3.44
C TYR A 133 -3.88 23.44 2.15
N SER A 134 -2.68 23.18 1.63
CA SER A 134 -2.42 22.14 0.64
C SER A 134 -1.81 20.94 1.33
N ALA A 135 -2.12 19.75 0.83
CA ALA A 135 -1.59 18.50 1.36
C ALA A 135 -1.11 17.58 0.24
N TYR A 136 -0.04 16.85 0.52
CA TYR A 136 0.47 15.74 -0.28
C TYR A 136 0.49 14.52 0.63
N VAL A 137 -0.30 13.52 0.28
CA VAL A 137 -0.49 12.32 1.10
C VAL A 137 0.22 11.15 0.45
N THR A 138 0.96 10.38 1.24
CA THR A 138 1.56 9.11 0.82
C THR A 138 1.05 8.01 1.73
N ALA A 139 0.43 6.99 1.17
CA ALA A 139 0.01 5.79 1.91
C ALA A 139 0.93 4.64 1.53
N ARG A 140 1.57 4.02 2.53
CA ARG A 140 2.48 2.89 2.32
C ARG A 140 2.05 1.73 3.20
N TRP A 141 2.01 0.55 2.61
CA TRP A 141 1.84 -0.71 3.32
C TRP A 141 2.92 -1.70 2.89
N GLN A 142 3.48 -2.39 3.87
CA GLN A 142 4.38 -3.53 3.71
C GLN A 142 4.24 -4.39 4.97
N PRO A 143 4.21 -5.73 4.85
CA PRO A 143 4.04 -6.61 6.01
C PRO A 143 5.21 -6.51 6.99
N TYR A 144 6.42 -6.28 6.47
CA TYR A 144 7.66 -6.08 7.23
C TYR A 144 8.61 -5.19 6.42
N GLU A 145 9.71 -4.76 7.03
CA GLU A 145 10.63 -3.82 6.39
C GLU A 145 11.33 -4.44 5.18
N GLY A 146 11.09 -3.87 4.00
CA GLY A 146 11.75 -4.31 2.77
C GLY A 146 11.10 -5.52 2.11
N ALA A 147 9.88 -5.88 2.53
CA ALA A 147 9.09 -6.91 1.86
C ALA A 147 8.96 -6.67 0.35
N SER A 148 8.97 -7.74 -0.43
CA SER A 148 8.69 -7.76 -1.86
C SER A 148 7.22 -7.52 -2.18
N ILE A 149 6.34 -7.70 -1.19
CA ILE A 149 4.91 -7.39 -1.25
C ILE A 149 4.69 -6.00 -0.65
N THR A 150 4.35 -5.02 -1.48
CA THR A 150 4.18 -3.62 -1.03
C THR A 150 3.02 -2.92 -1.72
N ALA A 151 2.48 -1.90 -1.06
CA ALA A 151 1.64 -0.89 -1.68
C ALA A 151 2.19 0.50 -1.38
N THR A 152 2.18 1.37 -2.40
CA THR A 152 2.50 2.79 -2.25
C THR A 152 1.57 3.61 -3.12
N GLU A 153 0.80 4.49 -2.51
CA GLU A 153 -0.12 5.42 -3.18
C GLU A 153 0.22 6.85 -2.80
N THR A 154 -0.04 7.78 -3.71
CA THR A 154 0.18 9.21 -3.47
C THR A 154 -1.00 10.03 -3.97
N TYR A 155 -1.38 11.05 -3.19
CA TYR A 155 -2.52 11.91 -3.48
C TYR A 155 -2.13 13.38 -3.39
N GLY A 156 -2.69 14.20 -4.28
CA GLY A 156 -2.37 15.61 -4.40
C GLY A 156 -1.03 15.89 -5.08
N SER A 157 -0.74 17.17 -5.26
CA SER A 157 0.53 17.61 -5.86
C SER A 157 1.64 17.67 -4.82
N PRO A 158 2.89 17.32 -5.15
CA PRO A 158 4.00 17.45 -4.21
C PRO A 158 4.22 18.92 -3.80
N PRO A 159 4.75 19.17 -2.58
CA PRO A 159 5.02 20.53 -2.12
C PRO A 159 6.03 21.25 -3.03
N PRO A 160 5.89 22.57 -3.24
CA PRO A 160 6.94 23.38 -3.86
C PRO A 160 8.28 23.25 -3.12
N GLY A 161 9.40 23.39 -3.85
CA GLY A 161 10.73 23.16 -3.28
C GLY A 161 11.16 24.13 -2.18
N ASP A 162 10.49 25.27 -2.06
CA ASP A 162 10.72 26.32 -1.06
C ASP A 162 9.60 26.42 -0.01
N ALA A 163 8.58 25.55 -0.09
CA ALA A 163 7.49 25.54 0.87
C ALA A 163 7.98 25.07 2.25
N ASN A 164 7.48 25.70 3.31
CA ASN A 164 7.65 25.16 4.65
C ASN A 164 6.63 24.05 4.88
N VAL A 165 7.11 22.82 5.05
CA VAL A 165 6.29 21.61 5.11
C VAL A 165 6.22 21.11 6.54
N GLN A 166 5.00 20.92 7.04
CA GLN A 166 4.74 20.17 8.26
C GLN A 166 4.36 18.73 7.93
N LEU A 167 4.71 17.79 8.82
CA LEU A 167 4.49 16.37 8.65
C LEU A 167 3.54 15.85 9.72
N ALA A 168 2.52 15.11 9.32
CA ALA A 168 1.75 14.24 10.20
C ALA A 168 1.80 12.79 9.69
N THR A 169 1.71 11.84 10.60
CA THR A 169 1.66 10.42 10.28
C THR A 169 0.48 9.78 10.99
N LEU A 170 -0.31 9.01 10.25
CA LEU A 170 -1.43 8.21 10.73
C LEU A 170 -1.12 6.74 10.48
N ARG A 171 -1.52 5.88 11.41
CA ARG A 171 -1.59 4.43 11.21
C ARG A 171 -3.05 4.08 11.04
N VAL A 172 -3.37 3.49 9.90
CA VAL A 172 -4.74 3.14 9.52
C VAL A 172 -4.79 1.63 9.30
N PRO A 173 -5.76 0.91 9.87
CA PRO A 173 -5.83 -0.54 9.69
C PRO A 173 -5.81 -0.96 8.22
N SER A 174 -4.92 -1.89 7.87
CA SER A 174 -4.86 -2.53 6.54
C SER A 174 -6.02 -3.52 6.33
N GLY A 175 -6.61 -3.97 7.45
CA GLY A 175 -7.60 -5.04 7.51
C GLY A 175 -7.00 -6.43 7.47
N VAL A 176 -5.67 -6.56 7.49
CA VAL A 176 -4.97 -7.84 7.71
C VAL A 176 -4.81 -8.02 9.23
N ASP A 177 -5.11 -9.22 9.71
CA ASP A 177 -4.96 -9.54 11.13
C ASP A 177 -3.47 -9.57 11.53
N PRO A 178 -3.11 -9.09 12.72
CA PRO A 178 -1.74 -9.16 13.21
C PRO A 178 -1.34 -10.60 13.48
N VAL A 179 -0.26 -11.07 12.85
CA VAL A 179 0.22 -12.46 12.96
C VAL A 179 1.71 -12.58 13.26
N ALA A 180 2.36 -11.47 13.60
CA ALA A 180 3.81 -11.47 13.72
C ALA A 180 4.30 -12.37 14.86
N GLU A 181 3.61 -12.39 16.00
CA GLU A 181 3.90 -13.31 17.11
C GLU A 181 3.71 -14.79 16.71
N ALA A 182 2.69 -15.09 15.90
CA ALA A 182 2.44 -16.45 15.43
C ALA A 182 3.49 -16.90 14.41
N ALA A 183 3.90 -16.03 13.49
CA ALA A 183 4.97 -16.29 12.54
C ALA A 183 6.32 -16.51 13.26
N GLU A 184 6.61 -15.72 14.29
CA GLU A 184 7.82 -15.90 15.12
C GLU A 184 7.79 -17.22 15.90
N ALA A 185 6.64 -17.61 16.44
CA ALA A 185 6.47 -18.89 17.12
C ALA A 185 6.71 -20.07 16.16
N GLU A 186 6.10 -20.04 14.97
CA GLU A 186 6.31 -21.07 13.93
C GLU A 186 7.78 -21.16 13.49
N TYR A 187 8.45 -20.01 13.37
CA TYR A 187 9.89 -19.95 13.12
C TYR A 187 10.68 -20.70 14.21
N MET A 188 10.42 -20.41 15.49
CA MET A 188 11.15 -21.00 16.61
C MET A 188 10.90 -22.50 16.79
N GLU A 189 9.70 -22.98 16.44
CA GLU A 189 9.35 -24.40 16.51
C GLU A 189 9.96 -25.22 15.35
N SER A 190 10.26 -24.54 14.24
CA SER A 190 10.65 -25.16 12.97
C SER A 190 12.15 -25.01 12.73
N TYR A 191 12.91 -26.00 13.22
CA TYR A 191 14.38 -26.00 13.22
C TYR A 191 15.04 -25.50 11.92
N ALA A 192 14.92 -26.26 10.82
CA ALA A 192 15.65 -25.97 9.57
C ALA A 192 14.83 -25.15 8.57
N ASP A 193 13.51 -25.13 8.72
CA ASP A 193 12.57 -24.54 7.77
C ASP A 193 11.83 -23.33 8.40
N GLY A 194 12.46 -22.68 9.40
CA GLY A 194 11.86 -21.65 10.23
C GLY A 194 11.25 -20.50 9.44
N HIS A 195 12.02 -19.91 8.52
CA HIS A 195 11.55 -18.80 7.69
C HIS A 195 10.39 -19.21 6.79
N GLU A 196 10.44 -20.43 6.25
CA GLU A 196 9.38 -20.96 5.40
C GLU A 196 8.05 -21.13 6.17
N GLN A 197 8.10 -21.61 7.42
CA GLN A 197 6.90 -21.75 8.24
C GLN A 197 6.33 -20.39 8.67
N ALA A 198 7.20 -19.45 9.07
CA ALA A 198 6.80 -18.07 9.36
C ALA A 198 6.16 -17.39 8.13
N ALA A 199 6.75 -17.59 6.96
CA ALA A 199 6.21 -17.12 5.70
C ALA A 199 4.85 -17.73 5.37
N GLY A 200 4.61 -18.98 5.75
CA GLY A 200 3.33 -19.65 5.56
C GLY A 200 2.20 -18.96 6.32
N VAL A 201 2.46 -18.55 7.56
CA VAL A 201 1.50 -17.79 8.39
C VAL A 201 1.18 -16.44 7.76
N LEU A 202 2.21 -15.70 7.32
CA LEU A 202 2.03 -14.39 6.68
C LEU A 202 1.28 -14.52 5.35
N ALA A 203 1.64 -15.50 4.52
CA ALA A 203 0.99 -15.74 3.25
C ALA A 203 -0.50 -16.06 3.41
N GLU A 204 -0.87 -16.86 4.41
CA GLU A 204 -2.26 -17.20 4.69
C GLU A 204 -3.12 -15.98 5.03
N VAL A 205 -2.67 -15.11 5.93
CA VAL A 205 -3.47 -13.93 6.28
C VAL A 205 -3.52 -12.88 5.19
N ILE A 206 -2.47 -12.77 4.37
CA ILE A 206 -2.49 -11.92 3.17
C ILE A 206 -3.51 -12.48 2.17
N VAL A 207 -3.48 -13.78 1.88
CA VAL A 207 -4.44 -14.39 0.95
C VAL A 207 -5.87 -14.29 1.50
N GLU A 208 -6.10 -14.59 2.78
CA GLU A 208 -7.43 -14.48 3.40
C GLU A 208 -7.97 -13.04 3.35
N ARG A 209 -7.11 -12.03 3.47
CA ARG A 209 -7.50 -10.62 3.32
C ARG A 209 -8.12 -10.32 1.96
N TYR A 210 -7.56 -10.88 0.88
CA TYR A 210 -8.04 -10.65 -0.49
C TYR A 210 -9.16 -11.60 -0.89
N PHE A 211 -9.16 -12.81 -0.33
CA PHE A 211 -10.07 -13.89 -0.66
C PHE A 211 -10.72 -14.47 0.60
N PRO A 212 -11.55 -13.70 1.35
CA PRO A 212 -12.19 -14.23 2.55
C PRO A 212 -12.95 -15.51 2.22
N ALA A 213 -12.60 -16.64 2.83
CA ALA A 213 -12.93 -17.96 2.29
C ALA A 213 -14.45 -18.16 2.13
N SER A 214 -15.25 -17.67 3.08
CA SER A 214 -16.71 -17.81 3.06
C SER A 214 -17.36 -16.94 1.96
N GLU A 215 -16.94 -15.69 1.82
CA GLU A 215 -17.49 -14.77 0.81
C GLU A 215 -17.11 -15.21 -0.60
N THR A 216 -15.88 -15.69 -0.71
CA THR A 216 -15.27 -16.14 -1.94
C THR A 216 -15.88 -17.47 -2.40
N GLN A 217 -16.12 -18.42 -1.49
CA GLN A 217 -16.87 -19.64 -1.78
C GLN A 217 -18.24 -19.30 -2.36
N ALA A 218 -18.99 -18.43 -1.68
CA ALA A 218 -20.33 -18.03 -2.13
C ALA A 218 -20.30 -17.31 -3.49
N ALA A 219 -19.24 -16.55 -3.79
CA ALA A 219 -19.08 -15.89 -5.08
C ALA A 219 -18.74 -16.87 -6.20
N ILE A 220 -17.86 -17.85 -5.96
CA ILE A 220 -17.51 -18.91 -6.91
C ILE A 220 -18.73 -19.78 -7.19
N GLU A 221 -19.44 -20.28 -6.18
CA GLU A 221 -20.67 -21.08 -6.37
C GLU A 221 -21.81 -20.28 -7.02
N GLY A 222 -21.72 -18.96 -6.94
CA GLY A 222 -22.70 -18.03 -7.47
C GLY A 222 -22.77 -17.99 -9.00
N GLN A 223 -23.38 -16.91 -9.49
CA GLN A 223 -23.59 -16.68 -10.91
C GLN A 223 -23.23 -15.23 -11.26
N TRP A 224 -23.06 -14.98 -12.56
CA TRP A 224 -22.88 -13.65 -13.14
C TRP A 224 -21.59 -12.97 -12.65
N PHE A 225 -21.58 -11.64 -12.71
CA PHE A 225 -20.44 -10.78 -12.47
C PHE A 225 -19.67 -11.05 -11.17
N ARG A 226 -20.36 -11.50 -10.11
CA ARG A 226 -19.70 -11.78 -8.82
C ARG A 226 -18.76 -12.98 -8.92
N ARG A 227 -19.15 -14.03 -9.66
CA ARG A 227 -18.28 -15.18 -9.92
C ARG A 227 -17.10 -14.74 -10.76
N ASP A 228 -17.36 -14.08 -11.89
CA ASP A 228 -16.32 -13.69 -12.85
C ASP A 228 -15.31 -12.72 -12.23
N LEU A 229 -15.77 -11.73 -11.44
CA LEU A 229 -14.88 -10.85 -10.69
C LEU A 229 -14.00 -11.62 -9.69
N THR A 230 -14.55 -12.64 -9.05
CA THR A 230 -13.81 -13.47 -8.09
C THR A 230 -12.77 -14.33 -8.80
N LEU A 231 -13.15 -14.97 -9.91
CA LEU A 231 -12.22 -15.72 -10.76
C LEU A 231 -11.11 -14.83 -11.30
N TYR A 232 -11.43 -13.64 -11.80
CA TYR A 232 -10.45 -12.66 -12.26
C TYR A 232 -9.39 -12.37 -11.19
N ARG A 233 -9.81 -12.15 -9.93
CA ARG A 233 -8.88 -11.87 -8.83
C ARG A 233 -7.97 -13.06 -8.52
N TYR A 234 -8.51 -14.28 -8.46
CA TYR A 234 -7.70 -15.49 -8.27
C TYR A 234 -6.70 -15.68 -9.40
N LEU A 235 -7.18 -15.62 -10.65
CA LEU A 235 -6.37 -15.86 -11.83
C LEU A 235 -5.29 -14.80 -11.99
N ARG A 236 -5.55 -13.57 -11.54
CA ARG A 236 -4.53 -12.53 -11.54
C ARG A 236 -3.40 -12.83 -10.55
N LEU A 237 -3.70 -13.29 -9.35
CA LEU A 237 -2.66 -13.73 -8.41
C LEU A 237 -1.95 -15.00 -8.89
N LYS A 238 -2.70 -15.98 -9.41
CA LYS A 238 -2.16 -17.19 -10.06
C LYS A 238 -1.11 -16.81 -11.14
N ALA A 239 -1.46 -15.89 -12.03
CA ALA A 239 -0.56 -15.45 -13.10
C ALA A 239 0.73 -14.79 -12.56
N ILE A 240 0.63 -13.97 -11.51
CA ILE A 240 1.81 -13.36 -10.87
C ILE A 240 2.72 -14.43 -10.25
N LEU A 241 2.13 -15.43 -9.57
CA LEU A 241 2.89 -16.52 -8.96
C LEU A 241 3.54 -17.43 -10.02
N ASN A 242 2.83 -17.77 -11.10
CA ASN A 242 3.44 -18.46 -12.25
C ASN A 242 4.67 -17.69 -12.77
N GLU A 243 4.53 -16.39 -13.04
CA GLU A 243 5.65 -15.58 -13.54
C GLU A 243 6.85 -15.52 -12.55
N LEU A 244 6.59 -15.59 -11.23
CA LEU A 244 7.65 -15.67 -10.20
C LEU A 244 8.41 -16.99 -10.30
N ASP A 245 7.67 -18.10 -10.39
CA ASP A 245 8.23 -19.46 -10.45
C ASP A 245 9.01 -19.70 -11.77
N ASP A 246 8.55 -19.12 -12.88
CA ASP A 246 9.20 -19.19 -14.20
C ASP A 246 10.56 -18.48 -14.21
N GLY A 247 10.61 -17.31 -13.56
CA GLY A 247 11.82 -16.53 -13.41
C GLY A 247 12.91 -17.27 -12.62
N ALA A 248 12.51 -18.19 -11.74
CA ALA A 248 13.41 -19.03 -10.96
C ALA A 248 13.98 -20.24 -11.74
N GLY A 249 13.57 -20.45 -13.00
CA GLY A 249 14.07 -21.53 -13.86
C GLY A 249 13.54 -22.92 -13.50
N LEU A 250 12.38 -22.97 -12.85
CA LEU A 250 11.64 -24.20 -12.58
C LEU A 250 10.82 -24.60 -13.84
N ILE A 251 10.29 -25.82 -13.85
CA ILE A 251 9.79 -26.60 -15.02
C ILE A 251 8.75 -25.86 -15.88
N ASP A 252 8.53 -26.33 -17.12
CA ASP A 252 7.45 -25.93 -18.05
C ASP A 252 6.16 -25.52 -17.29
N SER A 253 5.93 -24.21 -17.23
CA SER A 253 5.19 -23.54 -16.17
C SER A 253 3.69 -23.42 -16.37
N ASP A 254 3.20 -23.90 -17.52
CA ASP A 254 1.79 -23.82 -17.88
C ASP A 254 0.88 -24.57 -16.88
N ASP A 255 1.44 -25.45 -16.04
CA ASP A 255 0.67 -26.36 -15.18
C ASP A 255 0.93 -26.23 -13.67
N THR A 256 1.78 -25.32 -13.20
CA THR A 256 2.19 -25.27 -11.77
C THR A 256 0.99 -25.05 -10.83
N TYR A 257 0.06 -24.17 -11.21
CA TYR A 257 -1.18 -23.89 -10.49
C TYR A 257 -2.42 -24.41 -11.25
N HIS A 258 -2.31 -25.53 -11.97
CA HIS A 258 -3.43 -26.13 -12.72
C HIS A 258 -4.65 -26.38 -11.83
N ASN A 259 -4.47 -26.69 -10.54
CA ASN A 259 -5.56 -26.90 -9.57
C ASN A 259 -6.47 -25.65 -9.35
N LEU A 260 -6.06 -24.50 -9.86
CA LEU A 260 -6.82 -23.25 -9.88
C LEU A 260 -7.48 -22.96 -11.24
N ASP A 261 -7.36 -23.83 -12.23
CA ASP A 261 -8.04 -23.67 -13.51
C ASP A 261 -9.57 -23.81 -13.33
N PRO A 262 -10.38 -22.81 -13.70
CA PRO A 262 -11.84 -22.88 -13.57
C PRO A 262 -12.51 -23.83 -14.59
N ASP A 263 -11.88 -24.18 -15.71
CA ASP A 263 -12.46 -24.98 -16.79
C ASP A 263 -12.34 -26.49 -16.54
N ASP A 264 -11.42 -26.90 -15.68
CA ASP A 264 -11.23 -28.29 -15.30
C ASP A 264 -12.20 -28.74 -14.20
N GLU A 265 -13.12 -29.64 -14.57
CA GLU A 265 -14.13 -30.19 -13.69
C GLU A 265 -13.52 -30.99 -12.53
N GLY A 266 -13.36 -30.34 -11.37
CA GLY A 266 -12.72 -30.93 -10.18
C GLY A 266 -11.77 -29.97 -9.46
N ASN A 267 -11.36 -28.90 -10.14
CA ASN A 267 -10.48 -27.89 -9.59
C ASN A 267 -11.19 -26.91 -8.66
N ALA A 268 -10.41 -26.25 -7.81
CA ALA A 268 -10.92 -25.47 -6.68
C ALA A 268 -11.71 -24.21 -7.10
N LEU A 269 -11.52 -23.73 -8.33
CA LEU A 269 -12.27 -22.60 -8.91
C LEU A 269 -13.38 -23.04 -9.87
N SER A 270 -13.43 -24.33 -10.22
CA SER A 270 -14.47 -24.87 -11.08
C SER A 270 -15.84 -24.74 -10.42
N ARG A 271 -16.90 -24.70 -11.22
CA ARG A 271 -18.25 -24.49 -10.70
C ARG A 271 -18.73 -25.64 -9.80
N ASN A 272 -18.40 -26.86 -10.18
CA ASN A 272 -18.84 -28.08 -9.47
C ASN A 272 -17.84 -28.56 -8.41
N GLY A 273 -16.59 -28.05 -8.45
CA GLY A 273 -15.52 -28.36 -7.50
C GLY A 273 -15.12 -27.18 -6.61
N ALA A 274 -15.93 -26.11 -6.57
CA ALA A 274 -15.64 -24.87 -5.86
C ALA A 274 -15.19 -25.14 -4.42
N ASN A 275 -13.97 -24.72 -4.08
CA ASN A 275 -13.41 -24.86 -2.75
C ASN A 275 -12.42 -23.71 -2.50
N ALA A 276 -12.94 -22.58 -2.04
CA ALA A 276 -12.18 -21.36 -1.76
C ALA A 276 -11.09 -21.60 -0.71
N THR A 277 -11.33 -22.41 0.32
CA THR A 277 -10.31 -22.76 1.31
C THR A 277 -9.12 -23.47 0.66
N LYS A 278 -9.39 -24.44 -0.22
CA LYS A 278 -8.34 -25.14 -0.97
C LYS A 278 -7.63 -24.19 -1.95
N ALA A 279 -8.39 -23.34 -2.64
CA ALA A 279 -7.81 -22.34 -3.55
C ALA A 279 -6.90 -21.34 -2.83
N ASN A 280 -7.31 -20.86 -1.65
CA ASN A 280 -6.52 -19.99 -0.80
C ASN A 280 -5.24 -20.68 -0.33
N ALA A 281 -5.34 -21.96 0.10
CA ALA A 281 -4.18 -22.74 0.51
C ALA A 281 -3.16 -22.89 -0.63
N TYR A 282 -3.62 -23.16 -1.86
CA TYR A 282 -2.75 -23.22 -3.04
C TYR A 282 -2.03 -21.90 -3.31
N LEU A 283 -2.73 -20.77 -3.23
CA LEU A 283 -2.11 -19.46 -3.43
C LEU A 283 -1.16 -19.08 -2.28
N ALA A 284 -1.51 -19.43 -1.04
CA ALA A 284 -0.72 -19.05 0.14
C ALA A 284 0.52 -19.92 0.30
N ARG A 285 0.35 -21.25 0.35
CA ARG A 285 1.40 -22.20 0.72
C ARG A 285 1.89 -23.08 -0.42
N GLY A 286 1.21 -23.06 -1.57
CA GLY A 286 1.50 -23.96 -2.68
C GLY A 286 0.79 -25.31 -2.57
N ALA A 287 1.30 -26.32 -3.27
CA ALA A 287 0.71 -27.66 -3.26
C ALA A 287 0.88 -28.33 -1.87
N ASP A 288 -0.25 -28.72 -1.27
CA ASP A 288 -0.40 -29.28 0.09
C ASP A 288 0.29 -30.65 0.23
N GLY A 289 1.62 -30.68 0.35
CA GLY A 289 2.44 -31.76 0.93
C GLY A 289 2.32 -33.18 0.35
N VAL A 290 1.43 -33.43 -0.61
CA VAL A 290 1.30 -34.70 -1.30
C VAL A 290 2.32 -34.68 -2.41
N THR A 291 3.41 -35.42 -2.18
CA THR A 291 4.47 -35.78 -3.12
C THR A 291 3.99 -35.89 -4.57
N ASP A 292 3.95 -34.78 -5.29
CA ASP A 292 4.07 -34.80 -6.74
C ASP A 292 5.53 -34.52 -7.05
N PHE A 293 6.21 -35.58 -7.47
CA PHE A 293 7.64 -35.61 -7.69
C PHE A 293 7.99 -34.88 -9.00
N ALA A 294 7.71 -33.58 -9.09
CA ALA A 294 8.29 -32.61 -10.03
C ALA A 294 7.55 -31.26 -9.95
N GLY A 295 8.16 -30.22 -9.36
CA GLY A 295 7.78 -28.82 -9.60
C GLY A 295 6.37 -28.40 -9.16
N GLY A 296 6.03 -28.55 -7.88
CA GLY A 296 4.77 -28.04 -7.33
C GLY A 296 4.75 -26.52 -7.25
N ALA A 297 3.55 -25.93 -7.21
CA ALA A 297 3.35 -24.54 -6.82
C ALA A 297 3.95 -24.30 -5.43
N ASP A 298 4.77 -23.26 -5.28
CA ASP A 298 5.37 -22.90 -3.98
C ASP A 298 4.55 -21.85 -3.22
N GLY A 299 3.60 -21.21 -3.89
CA GLY A 299 2.70 -20.19 -3.34
C GLY A 299 3.40 -18.90 -2.96
N LEU A 300 2.63 -17.96 -2.39
CA LEU A 300 3.14 -16.68 -1.89
C LEU A 300 4.17 -16.86 -0.76
N LYS A 301 4.06 -17.95 0.01
CA LYS A 301 5.00 -18.35 1.06
C LYS A 301 6.44 -18.36 0.55
N GLN A 302 6.70 -18.82 -0.67
CA GLN A 302 8.06 -18.89 -1.21
C GLN A 302 8.70 -17.50 -1.32
N THR A 303 7.96 -16.54 -1.86
CA THR A 303 8.41 -15.14 -1.99
C THR A 303 8.66 -14.53 -0.63
N ILE A 304 7.74 -14.72 0.32
CA ILE A 304 7.89 -14.19 1.68
C ILE A 304 9.06 -14.89 2.41
N GLY A 305 9.22 -16.20 2.25
CA GLY A 305 10.29 -16.98 2.88
C GLY A 305 11.67 -16.52 2.41
N ALA A 306 11.83 -16.30 1.11
CA ALA A 306 13.05 -15.75 0.54
C ALA A 306 13.37 -14.35 1.08
N ASP A 307 12.36 -13.46 1.17
CA ASP A 307 12.55 -12.14 1.79
C ASP A 307 12.99 -12.26 3.25
N LEU A 308 12.32 -13.13 4.03
CA LEU A 308 12.60 -13.29 5.45
C LEU A 308 14.00 -13.86 5.68
N GLU A 309 14.42 -14.87 4.90
CA GLU A 309 15.76 -15.47 4.99
C GLU A 309 16.85 -14.44 4.66
N GLU A 310 16.65 -13.61 3.63
CA GLU A 310 17.60 -12.55 3.26
C GLU A 310 17.68 -11.45 4.33
N ARG A 311 16.53 -11.08 4.90
CA ARG A 311 16.41 -9.86 5.71
C ARG A 311 16.61 -10.10 7.21
N TYR A 312 16.20 -11.25 7.69
CA TYR A 312 16.20 -11.61 9.11
C TYR A 312 17.01 -12.91 9.28
N PRO A 313 18.35 -12.82 9.45
CA PRO A 313 19.14 -13.99 9.81
C PRO A 313 18.64 -14.61 11.13
N ASP A 314 19.04 -15.86 11.39
CA ASP A 314 18.42 -16.67 12.45
C ASP A 314 18.35 -16.01 13.83
N ASP A 315 19.31 -15.15 14.17
CA ASP A 315 19.40 -14.41 15.42
C ASP A 315 18.53 -13.16 15.49
N GLU A 316 18.01 -12.67 14.36
CA GLU A 316 17.16 -11.48 14.26
C GLU A 316 15.66 -11.80 14.16
N MET A 317 15.29 -13.02 13.72
CA MET A 317 13.88 -13.44 13.62
C MET A 317 13.13 -13.39 14.96
N ALA A 318 13.82 -13.54 16.09
CA ALA A 318 13.27 -13.38 17.44
C ALA A 318 12.84 -11.93 17.78
N SER A 319 12.99 -10.99 16.85
CA SER A 319 12.49 -9.61 16.94
C SER A 319 11.59 -9.23 15.77
N PHE A 320 11.19 -10.21 14.95
CA PHE A 320 10.33 -9.98 13.79
C PHE A 320 9.03 -9.30 14.21
N ALA A 321 8.42 -9.74 15.31
CA ALA A 321 7.17 -9.16 15.82
C ALA A 321 7.27 -7.64 16.10
N ASP A 322 8.42 -7.16 16.55
CA ASP A 322 8.64 -5.73 16.83
C ASP A 322 8.78 -4.87 15.56
N THR A 323 9.09 -5.51 14.42
CA THR A 323 9.35 -4.83 13.14
C THR A 323 8.26 -5.05 12.09
N SER A 324 7.33 -5.99 12.34
CA SER A 324 6.15 -6.20 11.51
C SER A 324 5.26 -4.96 11.52
N SER A 325 4.66 -4.68 10.37
CA SER A 325 3.66 -3.61 10.18
C SER A 325 2.47 -4.06 9.35
N ILE A 326 2.21 -5.37 9.33
CA ILE A 326 1.20 -5.99 8.46
C ILE A 326 -0.22 -5.46 8.71
N GLU A 327 -0.54 -5.12 9.94
CA GLU A 327 -1.84 -4.64 10.38
C GLU A 327 -2.16 -3.20 9.97
N ASP A 328 -1.15 -2.41 9.56
CA ASP A 328 -1.27 -0.96 9.39
C ASP A 328 -0.77 -0.48 8.03
N VAL A 329 -1.58 0.37 7.38
CA VAL A 329 -1.13 1.28 6.34
C VAL A 329 -0.62 2.56 7.01
N VAL A 330 0.63 2.91 6.75
CA VAL A 330 1.24 4.15 7.21
C VAL A 330 0.90 5.27 6.24
N VAL A 331 0.09 6.23 6.68
CA VAL A 331 -0.31 7.40 5.91
C VAL A 331 0.49 8.61 6.39
N THR A 332 1.32 9.15 5.50
CA THR A 332 2.14 10.33 5.74
C THR A 332 1.53 11.53 5.02
N ILE A 333 1.27 12.61 5.76
CA ILE A 333 0.64 13.83 5.25
C ILE A 333 1.68 14.95 5.34
N ARG A 334 2.07 15.49 4.19
CA ARG A 334 2.89 16.71 4.08
C ARG A 334 1.96 17.88 3.85
N VAL A 335 2.03 18.91 4.70
CA VAL A 335 1.11 20.05 4.71
C VAL A 335 1.89 21.35 4.54
N TRP A 336 1.39 22.25 3.69
CA TRP A 336 1.92 23.60 3.52
C TRP A 336 0.80 24.61 3.22
N GLU A 337 1.10 25.89 3.37
CA GLU A 337 0.16 26.96 3.04
C GLU A 337 -0.05 27.08 1.52
N ARG A 338 -1.25 27.49 1.11
CA ARG A 338 -1.60 27.72 -0.31
C ARG A 338 -1.00 29.01 -0.84
#